data_AF-A0A447RJZ4-F1
#
_entry.id   AF-A0A447RJZ4-F1
#
_cell.length_a   1.000
_cell.length_b   1.000
_cell.length_c   1.000
_cell.angle_alpha   90.00
_cell.angle_beta   90.00
_cell.angle_gamma   90.00
#
_symmetry.space_group_name_H-M   'P 1'
#
loop_
_entity.id
_entity.type
_entity.pdbx_description
1 polymer ?
#
loop_
_entity_poly.entity_id
_entity_poly.type
_entity_poly.pdbx_seq_one_letter_code
_entity_poly.pdbx_strand_id
1 'polypeptide(L)'
;MKIDHEYLKGLLVAFEASDKPVTNIRELKEKGFDYNVDQFVFHMRLLDDRGLISQPDGGFGFGLQVSVDGFYSWAVIPLRLTAEGHDFLEAIRNKEVWSTLKTGFKDASIGTLVTVSKELFNRALAKQLDKYFE
;
A
#
# COMPACT_ATOMS: atom_id res chain seq x y z
N MET A 1 8.32 14.31 2.95
CA MET A 1 9.08 13.09 2.56
C MET A 1 8.71 12.73 1.13
N LYS A 2 9.55 11.97 0.40
CA LYS A 2 9.21 11.42 -0.92
C LYS A 2 8.67 9.99 -0.77
N ILE A 3 7.90 9.53 -1.75
CA ILE A 3 7.42 8.13 -1.78
C ILE A 3 8.61 7.21 -2.01
N ASP A 4 8.84 6.33 -1.05
CA ASP A 4 9.75 5.21 -1.19
C ASP A 4 8.95 4.01 -1.73
N HIS A 5 9.22 3.65 -2.98
CA HIS A 5 8.47 2.61 -3.67
C HIS A 5 8.69 1.25 -3.02
N GLU A 6 9.93 0.90 -2.68
CA GLU A 6 10.24 -0.40 -2.08
C GLU A 6 9.62 -0.49 -0.68
N TYR A 7 9.65 0.61 0.10
CA TYR A 7 8.98 0.67 1.39
C TYR A 7 7.45 0.53 1.26
N LEU A 8 6.82 1.26 0.33
CA LEU A 8 5.38 1.20 0.08
C LEU A 8 4.93 -0.21 -0.31
N LYS A 9 5.64 -0.84 -1.25
CA LYS A 9 5.37 -2.22 -1.69
C LYS A 9 5.59 -3.20 -0.56
N GLY A 10 6.69 -3.05 0.20
CA GLY A 10 6.97 -3.89 1.36
C GLY A 10 5.86 -3.81 2.41
N LEU A 11 5.34 -2.61 2.67
CA LEU A 11 4.25 -2.41 3.61
C LEU A 11 2.97 -3.13 3.16
N LEU A 12 2.58 -2.98 1.87
CA LEU A 12 1.44 -3.72 1.31
C LEU A 12 1.62 -5.24 1.41
N VAL A 13 2.82 -5.75 1.13
CA VAL A 13 3.15 -7.17 1.32
C VAL A 13 3.04 -7.59 2.79
N ALA A 14 3.46 -6.74 3.72
CA ALA A 14 3.36 -7.02 5.15
C ALA A 14 1.90 -7.11 5.62
N PHE A 15 1.02 -6.26 5.09
CA PHE A 15 -0.43 -6.36 5.30
C PHE A 15 -1.00 -7.68 4.78
N GLU A 16 -0.67 -8.06 3.53
CA GLU A 16 -1.19 -9.28 2.90
C GLU A 16 -0.68 -10.56 3.60
N ALA A 17 0.55 -10.54 4.13
CA ALA A 17 1.17 -11.68 4.81
C ALA A 17 0.59 -11.96 6.21
N SER A 18 -0.59 -11.46 6.56
CA SER A 18 -1.26 -11.82 7.82
C SER A 18 -1.97 -13.16 7.66
N ASP A 19 -1.81 -14.06 8.64
CA ASP A 19 -2.57 -15.33 8.67
C ASP A 19 -4.06 -15.11 9.01
N LYS A 20 -4.42 -13.87 9.37
CA LYS A 20 -5.78 -13.45 9.68
C LYS A 20 -6.29 -12.46 8.63
N PRO A 21 -7.61 -12.24 8.51
CA PRO A 21 -8.18 -11.23 7.60
C PRO A 21 -7.76 -9.78 7.90
N VAL A 22 -7.08 -9.55 9.02
CA VAL A 22 -6.62 -8.24 9.49
C VAL A 22 -5.19 -8.37 10.04
N THR A 23 -4.49 -7.25 10.11
CA THR A 23 -3.25 -7.07 10.86
C THR A 23 -3.37 -5.86 11.80
N ASN A 24 -2.28 -5.46 12.44
CA ASN A 24 -2.20 -4.23 13.23
C ASN A 24 -0.74 -3.74 13.27
N ILE A 25 -0.53 -2.55 13.83
CA ILE A 25 0.80 -1.91 13.91
C ILE A 25 1.87 -2.73 14.64
N ARG A 26 1.51 -3.60 15.60
CA ARG A 26 2.49 -4.43 16.31
C ARG A 26 3.00 -5.56 15.42
N GLU A 27 2.11 -6.21 14.71
CA GLU A 27 2.45 -7.25 13.72
C GLU A 27 3.24 -6.66 12.54
N LEU A 28 2.89 -5.45 12.09
CA LEU A 28 3.67 -4.73 11.07
C LEU A 28 5.09 -4.40 11.57
N LYS A 29 5.23 -4.02 12.85
CA LYS A 29 6.54 -3.80 13.48
C LYS A 29 7.37 -5.08 13.55
N GLU A 30 6.77 -6.21 13.89
CA GLU A 30 7.43 -7.53 13.85
C GLU A 30 7.94 -7.89 12.45
N LYS A 31 7.29 -7.37 11.40
CA LYS A 31 7.70 -7.48 9.99
C LYS A 31 8.70 -6.40 9.54
N GLY A 32 9.22 -5.59 10.45
CA GLY A 32 10.25 -4.58 10.18
C GLY A 32 9.72 -3.17 9.88
N PHE A 33 8.41 -2.93 10.01
CA PHE A 33 7.80 -1.62 9.77
C PHE A 33 7.51 -0.91 11.10
N ASP A 34 8.50 -0.19 11.63
CA ASP A 34 8.38 0.48 12.93
C ASP A 34 7.43 1.69 12.86
N TYR A 35 6.32 1.63 13.59
CA TYR A 35 5.33 2.71 13.62
C TYR A 35 5.80 3.98 14.35
N ASN A 36 6.99 3.97 14.96
CA ASN A 36 7.59 5.14 15.63
C ASN A 36 8.42 6.03 14.70
N VAL A 37 8.59 5.67 13.42
CA VAL A 37 9.35 6.49 12.46
C VAL A 37 8.45 7.22 11.47
N ASP A 38 8.85 8.44 11.09
CA ASP A 38 8.11 9.29 10.16
C ASP A 38 7.85 8.61 8.80
N GLN A 39 8.77 7.75 8.35
CA GLN A 39 8.60 6.99 7.11
C GLN A 39 7.35 6.11 7.15
N PHE A 40 7.08 5.46 8.28
CA PHE A 40 5.89 4.63 8.46
C PHE A 40 4.63 5.48 8.41
N VAL A 41 4.57 6.54 9.21
CA VAL A 41 3.44 7.45 9.28
C VAL A 41 3.13 8.06 7.91
N PHE A 42 4.17 8.49 7.19
CA PHE A 42 4.03 9.07 5.87
C PHE A 42 3.39 8.09 4.87
N HIS A 43 3.89 6.85 4.79
CA HIS A 43 3.33 5.87 3.83
C HIS A 43 1.95 5.37 4.26
N MET A 44 1.69 5.17 5.56
CA MET A 44 0.37 4.79 6.05
C MET A 44 -0.70 5.84 5.71
N ARG A 45 -0.38 7.15 5.82
CA ARG A 45 -1.27 8.23 5.36
C ARG A 45 -1.58 8.13 3.87
N LEU A 46 -0.58 7.88 3.03
CA LEU A 46 -0.80 7.73 1.59
C LEU A 46 -1.70 6.53 1.26
N LEU A 47 -1.58 5.42 2.00
CA LEU A 47 -2.44 4.26 1.83
C LEU A 47 -3.89 4.56 2.25
N ASP A 48 -4.07 5.24 3.38
CA ASP A 48 -5.38 5.64 3.92
C ASP A 48 -6.07 6.69 3.03
N ASP A 49 -5.35 7.73 2.61
CA ASP A 49 -5.82 8.78 1.69
C ASP A 49 -6.30 8.21 0.35
N ARG A 50 -5.74 7.06 -0.07
CA ARG A 50 -6.13 6.35 -1.28
C ARG A 50 -7.09 5.19 -1.06
N GLY A 51 -7.53 4.97 0.17
CA GLY A 51 -8.42 3.87 0.52
C GLY A 51 -7.85 2.50 0.17
N LEU A 52 -6.52 2.35 0.17
CA LEU A 52 -5.83 1.08 -0.05
C LEU A 52 -5.81 0.21 1.20
N ILE A 53 -5.99 0.84 2.36
CA ILE A 53 -6.18 0.17 3.66
C ILE A 53 -7.46 0.69 4.30
N SER A 54 -8.03 -0.11 5.21
CA SER A 54 -9.15 0.33 6.04
C SER A 54 -9.20 -0.45 7.34
N GLN A 55 -9.99 0.05 8.30
CA GLN A 55 -10.49 -0.78 9.39
C GLN A 55 -11.56 -1.75 8.85
N PRO A 56 -11.73 -2.93 9.46
CA PRO A 56 -12.69 -3.94 9.01
C PRO A 56 -14.16 -3.53 9.24
N ASP A 57 -14.42 -2.66 10.21
CA ASP A 57 -15.74 -2.17 10.60
C ASP A 57 -16.16 -0.87 9.89
N GLY A 58 -15.32 -0.36 8.97
CA GLY A 58 -15.56 0.91 8.29
C GLY A 58 -15.19 2.15 9.12
N GLY A 59 -14.51 1.98 10.26
CA GLY A 59 -13.94 3.08 11.01
C GLY A 59 -12.93 3.92 10.21
N PHE A 60 -12.80 5.19 10.58
CA PHE A 60 -11.92 6.14 9.89
C PHE A 60 -10.47 6.06 10.38
N GLY A 61 -9.53 6.21 9.45
CA GLY A 61 -8.10 6.26 9.73
C GLY A 61 -7.53 4.90 10.14
N PHE A 62 -6.29 4.92 10.61
CA PHE A 62 -5.47 3.73 10.82
C PHE A 62 -4.84 3.64 12.23
N GLY A 63 -5.45 4.31 13.21
CA GLY A 63 -5.07 4.23 14.63
C GLY A 63 -4.03 5.26 15.08
N LEU A 64 -3.56 6.13 14.19
CA LEU A 64 -2.69 7.26 14.53
C LEU A 64 -3.50 8.42 15.10
N GLN A 65 -3.09 8.92 16.26
CA GLN A 65 -3.55 10.16 16.87
C GLN A 65 -2.36 11.12 17.02
N VAL A 66 -2.59 12.40 16.72
CA VAL A 66 -1.56 13.44 16.86
C VAL A 66 -1.98 14.38 17.98
N SER A 67 -1.15 14.48 19.01
CA SER A 67 -1.38 15.41 20.11
C SER A 67 -1.08 16.85 19.69
N VAL A 68 -1.52 17.83 20.49
CA VAL A 68 -1.36 19.27 20.19
C VAL A 68 0.11 19.67 20.07
N ASP A 69 0.99 19.02 20.83
CA ASP A 69 2.45 19.18 20.80
C ASP A 69 3.13 18.37 19.67
N GLY A 70 2.35 17.72 18.80
CA GLY A 70 2.83 17.06 17.59
C GLY A 70 3.32 15.63 17.77
N PHE A 71 3.22 15.06 18.99
CA PHE A 71 3.59 13.67 19.23
C PHE A 71 2.56 12.68 18.69
N TYR A 72 3.06 11.53 18.26
CA TYR A 72 2.25 10.44 17.75
C TYR A 72 1.88 9.48 18.88
N SER A 73 0.57 9.27 19.03
CA SER A 73 0.00 8.20 19.86
C SER A 73 -0.68 7.19 18.94
N TRP A 74 -0.60 5.92 19.30
CA TRP A 74 -1.06 4.82 18.46
C TRP A 74 -2.04 3.92 19.20
N ALA A 75 -3.24 3.77 18.63
CA ALA A 75 -4.17 2.73 19.00
C ALA A 75 -3.85 1.45 18.22
N VAL A 76 -3.84 0.31 18.92
CA VAL A 76 -3.68 -1.00 18.29
C VAL A 76 -5.05 -1.47 17.81
N ILE A 77 -5.37 -1.15 16.56
CA ILE A 77 -6.64 -1.48 15.92
C ILE A 77 -6.43 -2.47 14.76
N PRO A 78 -7.45 -3.28 14.42
CA PRO A 78 -7.38 -4.15 13.26
C PRO A 78 -7.42 -3.32 11.97
N LEU A 79 -6.55 -3.66 11.01
CA LEU A 79 -6.46 -3.05 9.69
C LEU A 79 -6.37 -4.12 8.62
N ARG A 80 -6.83 -3.83 7.41
CA ARG A 80 -6.71 -4.73 6.25
C ARG A 80 -6.41 -3.95 4.98
N LEU A 81 -5.92 -4.65 3.96
CA LEU A 81 -6.01 -4.13 2.59
C LEU A 81 -7.48 -4.06 2.17
N THR A 82 -7.82 -3.02 1.42
CA THR A 82 -9.06 -2.98 0.66
C THR A 82 -8.93 -3.80 -0.62
N ALA A 83 -10.03 -3.98 -1.37
CA ALA A 83 -9.96 -4.60 -2.69
C ALA A 83 -9.01 -3.81 -3.61
N GLU A 84 -9.12 -2.48 -3.65
CA GLU A 84 -8.19 -1.62 -4.40
C GLU A 84 -6.74 -1.73 -3.87
N GLY A 85 -6.54 -1.95 -2.57
CA GLY A 85 -5.24 -2.25 -1.99
C GLY A 85 -4.61 -3.54 -2.53
N HIS A 86 -5.42 -4.60 -2.66
CA HIS A 86 -5.00 -5.86 -3.28
C HIS A 86 -4.74 -5.71 -4.78
N ASP A 87 -5.63 -5.04 -5.52
CA ASP A 87 -5.46 -4.77 -6.95
C ASP A 87 -4.15 -4.00 -7.21
N PHE A 88 -3.87 -2.98 -6.39
CA PHE A 88 -2.63 -2.22 -6.50
C PHE A 88 -1.40 -3.09 -6.21
N LEU A 89 -1.45 -3.90 -5.15
CA LEU A 89 -0.36 -4.83 -4.81
C LEU A 89 -0.10 -5.85 -5.93
N GLU A 90 -1.16 -6.40 -6.53
CA GLU A 90 -1.07 -7.33 -7.65
C GLU A 90 -0.41 -6.66 -8.86
N ALA A 91 -0.87 -5.45 -9.23
CA ALA A 91 -0.32 -4.70 -10.34
C ALA A 91 1.19 -4.43 -10.15
N ILE A 92 1.63 -3.98 -8.97
CA ILE A 92 3.04 -3.68 -8.70
C ILE A 92 3.90 -4.93 -8.42
N ARG A 93 3.30 -6.13 -8.31
CA ARG A 93 4.02 -7.42 -8.29
C ARG A 93 4.44 -7.85 -9.68
N ASN A 94 3.72 -7.44 -10.73
CA ASN A 94 4.15 -7.67 -12.10
C ASN A 94 5.51 -6.98 -12.35
N LYS A 95 6.49 -7.73 -12.86
CA LYS A 95 7.88 -7.26 -13.03
C LYS A 95 8.00 -6.09 -14.02
N GLU A 96 7.23 -6.11 -15.11
CA GLU A 96 7.25 -5.05 -16.15
C GLU A 96 6.63 -3.76 -15.59
N VAL A 97 5.50 -3.88 -14.89
CA VAL A 97 4.85 -2.75 -14.19
C VAL A 97 5.81 -2.17 -13.16
N TRP A 98 6.40 -3.00 -12.30
CA TRP A 98 7.32 -2.57 -11.24
C TRP A 98 8.53 -1.81 -11.78
N SER A 99 9.17 -2.35 -12.83
CA SER A 99 10.32 -1.70 -13.47
C SER A 99 9.94 -0.33 -14.07
N THR A 100 8.78 -0.25 -14.70
CA THR A 100 8.28 0.99 -15.32
C THR A 100 7.98 2.06 -14.27
N LEU A 101 7.34 1.70 -13.16
CA LEU A 101 7.04 2.67 -12.09
C LEU A 101 8.32 3.23 -11.46
N LYS A 102 9.29 2.35 -11.14
CA LYS A 102 10.55 2.78 -10.51
C LYS A 102 11.42 3.69 -11.39
N THR A 103 11.30 3.60 -12.71
CA THR A 103 12.14 4.34 -13.64
C THR A 103 11.41 5.56 -14.21
N GLY A 104 10.22 5.36 -14.75
CA GLY A 104 9.43 6.40 -15.43
C GLY A 104 8.58 7.26 -14.51
N PHE A 105 8.26 6.78 -13.30
CA PHE A 105 7.31 7.43 -12.38
C PHE A 105 7.85 7.62 -10.96
N LYS A 106 9.19 7.65 -10.80
CA LYS A 106 9.87 7.72 -9.49
C LYS A 106 9.46 8.91 -8.59
N ASP A 107 9.04 10.02 -9.20
CA ASP A 107 8.63 11.25 -8.50
C ASP A 107 7.11 11.48 -8.59
N ALA A 108 6.36 10.48 -9.08
CA ALA A 108 4.92 10.59 -9.26
C ALA A 108 4.18 10.56 -7.91
N SER A 109 3.00 11.19 -7.87
CA SER A 109 2.12 11.11 -6.70
C SER A 109 1.59 9.69 -6.50
N ILE A 110 1.19 9.33 -5.27
CA ILE A 110 0.60 8.01 -4.98
C ILE A 110 -0.60 7.70 -5.90
N GLY A 111 -1.36 8.73 -6.25
CA GLY A 111 -2.47 8.57 -7.17
C GLY A 111 -2.10 8.17 -8.56
N THR A 112 -1.11 8.88 -9.10
CA THR A 112 -0.55 8.57 -10.40
C THR A 112 0.03 7.15 -10.39
N LEU A 113 0.72 6.75 -9.31
CA LEU A 113 1.25 5.39 -9.18
C LEU A 113 0.13 4.32 -9.22
N VAL A 114 -0.94 4.52 -8.45
CA VAL A 114 -2.11 3.60 -8.44
C VAL A 114 -2.72 3.53 -9.85
N THR A 115 -3.05 4.67 -10.47
CA THR A 115 -3.67 4.70 -11.80
C THR A 115 -2.79 4.06 -12.87
N VAL A 116 -1.52 4.47 -12.96
CA VAL A 116 -0.59 3.97 -13.98
C VAL A 116 -0.30 2.49 -13.78
N SER A 117 -0.19 2.01 -12.54
CA SER A 117 0.02 0.58 -12.28
C SER A 117 -1.14 -0.27 -12.82
N LYS A 118 -2.38 0.16 -12.62
CA LYS A 118 -3.59 -0.51 -13.11
C LYS A 118 -3.63 -0.51 -14.63
N GLU A 119 -3.32 0.62 -15.28
CA GLU A 119 -3.24 0.71 -16.74
C GLU A 119 -2.17 -0.20 -17.34
N LEU A 120 -0.95 -0.19 -16.78
CA LEU A 120 0.14 -1.04 -17.24
C LEU A 120 -0.17 -2.52 -17.03
N PHE A 121 -0.78 -2.87 -15.89
CA PHE A 121 -1.17 -4.24 -15.60
C PHE A 121 -2.26 -4.73 -16.55
N ASN A 122 -3.28 -3.92 -16.82
CA ASN A 122 -4.32 -4.25 -17.81
C ASN A 122 -3.75 -4.47 -19.23
N ARG A 123 -2.75 -3.67 -19.63
CA ARG A 123 -2.04 -3.90 -20.91
C ARG A 123 -1.26 -5.21 -20.91
N ALA A 124 -0.64 -5.58 -19.79
CA ALA A 124 0.04 -6.86 -19.65
C ALA A 124 -0.94 -8.05 -19.70
N LEU A 125 -2.11 -7.91 -19.07
CA LEU A 125 -3.18 -8.92 -19.12
C LEU A 125 -3.77 -9.07 -20.52
N ALA A 126 -4.01 -7.97 -21.25
CA ALA A 126 -4.51 -8.03 -22.64
C ALA A 126 -3.60 -8.87 -23.54
N LYS A 127 -2.27 -8.65 -23.48
CA LYS A 127 -1.29 -9.48 -24.21
C LYS A 127 -1.34 -10.97 -23.84
N GLN A 128 -1.77 -11.32 -22.63
CA GLN A 128 -1.95 -12.72 -22.23
C GLN A 128 -3.28 -13.28 -22.72
N LEU A 129 -4.35 -12.48 -22.65
CA LEU A 129 -5.67 -12.87 -23.14
C LEU A 129 -5.65 -13.17 -24.63
N ASP A 130 -4.94 -12.38 -25.43
CA ASP A 130 -4.79 -12.62 -26.88
C ASP A 130 -4.32 -14.06 -27.19
N LYS A 131 -3.48 -14.65 -26.33
CA LYS A 131 -2.98 -16.03 -26.49
C LYS A 131 -4.03 -17.12 -26.28
N TYR A 132 -5.16 -16.79 -25.66
CA TYR A 132 -6.27 -17.73 -25.42
C TYR A 132 -7.35 -17.63 -26.52
N PHE A 133 -7.27 -16.63 -27.39
CA PHE A 133 -8.21 -16.42 -28.51
C PHE A 133 -7.57 -16.74 -29.88
N GLU A 134 -6.33 -17.23 -29.89
CA GLU A 134 -5.66 -17.90 -31.03
C GLU A 134 -5.96 -19.41 -31.06
#